data_AF-A0A428WW75-F1
#
_entry.id   AF-A0A428WW75-F1
#
_cell.length_a   1.000
_cell.length_b   1.000
_cell.length_c   1.000
_cell.angle_alpha   90.00
_cell.angle_beta   90.00
_cell.angle_gamma   90.00
#
_symmetry.space_group_name_H-M   'P 1'
#
loop_
_entity.id
_entity.type
_entity.pdbx_description
1 polymer ?
#
loop_
_entity_poly.entity_id
_entity_poly.type
_entity_poly.pdbx_seq_one_letter_code
_entity_poly.pdbx_strand_id
1 'polypeptide(L)'
;MNMCKVKKLKYHGKKCGKSSVAEVRGRGPMTLSLTHDETVSNTRSTTVTVSADVISAAVGFDVTKSVTRRMTGSYNVPRGKYGTLKAYPLYKRYTFKLYFLDQKYAGKGSANKVVGYCYKHSAR
;
A
#
# COMPACT_ATOMS: atom_id res chain seq x y z
N MET A 1 -7.12 26.78 5.93
CA MET A 1 -7.37 25.32 5.96
C MET A 1 -8.75 25.08 6.56
N ASN A 2 -9.67 24.39 5.87
CA ASN A 2 -10.96 24.07 6.48
C ASN A 2 -10.76 23.02 7.57
N MET A 3 -11.21 23.34 8.79
CA MET A 3 -11.13 22.43 9.93
C MET A 3 -12.15 21.31 9.76
N CYS A 4 -11.69 20.14 9.32
CA CYS A 4 -12.49 18.94 9.18
C CYS A 4 -12.20 17.94 10.30
N LYS A 5 -13.21 17.23 10.77
CA LYS A 5 -13.10 16.09 11.67
C LYS A 5 -13.26 14.78 10.90
N VAL A 6 -12.42 13.80 11.22
CA VAL A 6 -12.52 12.43 10.70
C VAL A 6 -13.58 11.67 11.52
N LYS A 7 -14.53 11.02 10.86
CA LYS A 7 -15.55 10.17 11.46
C LYS A 7 -15.73 8.88 10.66
N LYS A 8 -16.40 7.89 11.26
CA LYS A 8 -16.74 6.61 10.62
C LYS A 8 -15.50 5.92 10.02
N LEU A 9 -14.40 5.89 10.78
CA LEU A 9 -13.18 5.19 10.40
C LEU A 9 -13.47 3.69 10.31
N LYS A 10 -13.08 3.07 9.20
CA LYS A 10 -13.24 1.65 8.95
C LYS A 10 -11.96 1.05 8.39
N TYR A 11 -11.52 -0.05 8.98
CA TYR A 11 -10.44 -0.89 8.47
C TYR A 11 -10.98 -1.92 7.47
N HIS A 12 -10.26 -2.12 6.34
CA HIS A 12 -10.65 -3.00 5.23
C HIS A 12 -9.74 -4.20 5.05
N GLY A 13 -8.89 -4.50 6.04
CA GLY A 13 -7.91 -5.56 5.92
C GLY A 13 -6.63 -5.12 5.19
N LYS A 14 -5.79 -6.12 4.89
CA LYS A 14 -4.58 -5.94 4.09
C LYS A 14 -4.90 -6.03 2.60
N LYS A 15 -4.31 -5.16 1.79
CA LYS A 15 -4.48 -5.12 0.33
C LYS A 15 -3.13 -4.89 -0.35
N CYS A 16 -2.89 -5.64 -1.43
CA CYS A 16 -1.76 -5.40 -2.31
C CYS A 16 -1.92 -4.08 -3.06
N GLY A 17 -0.80 -3.38 -3.25
CA GLY A 17 -0.68 -2.25 -4.16
C GLY A 17 -0.97 -2.68 -5.61
N LYS A 18 -1.26 -1.68 -6.45
CA LYS A 18 -1.56 -1.91 -7.87
C LYS A 18 -0.30 -2.02 -8.73
N SER A 19 0.76 -1.33 -8.35
CA SER A 19 2.04 -1.30 -9.07
C SER A 19 3.09 -2.12 -8.31
N SER A 20 3.84 -2.93 -9.05
CA SER A 20 4.99 -3.64 -8.51
C SER A 20 6.14 -2.66 -8.30
N VAL A 21 6.88 -2.86 -7.22
CA VAL A 21 8.11 -2.09 -6.91
C VAL A 21 9.38 -2.82 -7.32
N ALA A 22 9.30 -4.14 -7.49
CA ALA A 22 10.41 -4.94 -7.99
C ALA A 22 9.88 -6.13 -8.79
N GLU A 23 10.68 -6.58 -9.75
CA GLU A 23 10.35 -7.66 -10.65
C GLU A 23 11.59 -8.39 -11.15
N VAL A 24 11.52 -9.73 -11.18
CA VAL A 24 12.51 -10.60 -11.84
C VAL A 24 11.79 -11.55 -12.79
N ARG A 25 12.45 -11.92 -13.90
CA ARG A 25 11.88 -12.78 -14.95
C ARG A 25 12.96 -13.67 -15.54
N GLY A 26 12.55 -14.79 -16.13
CA GLY A 26 13.48 -15.70 -16.80
C GLY A 26 12.84 -16.98 -17.29
N ARG A 27 13.54 -17.68 -18.19
CA ARG A 27 13.08 -18.95 -18.77
C ARG A 27 13.59 -20.12 -17.94
N GLY A 28 12.70 -21.02 -17.56
CA GLY A 28 13.03 -22.18 -16.76
C GLY A 28 13.69 -23.32 -17.57
N PRO A 29 14.39 -24.25 -16.90
CA PRO A 29 14.39 -24.40 -15.45
C PRO A 29 15.37 -23.44 -14.76
N MET A 30 14.85 -22.62 -13.84
CA MET A 30 15.67 -21.74 -13.00
C MET A 30 14.87 -21.27 -11.77
N THR A 31 15.56 -20.79 -10.75
CA THR A 31 14.96 -20.07 -9.62
C THR A 31 15.11 -18.58 -9.81
N LEU A 32 13.98 -17.87 -9.87
CA LEU A 32 13.96 -16.42 -9.76
C LEU A 32 14.11 -16.04 -8.29
N SER A 33 15.05 -15.14 -7.98
CA SER A 33 15.28 -14.64 -6.63
C SER A 33 15.19 -13.12 -6.63
N LEU A 34 14.49 -12.58 -5.65
CA LEU A 34 14.28 -11.15 -5.47
C LEU A 34 14.72 -10.79 -4.07
N THR A 35 15.80 -10.00 -3.96
CA THR A 35 16.28 -9.41 -2.71
C THR A 35 16.65 -7.96 -2.96
N HIS A 36 15.87 -7.03 -2.38
CA HIS A 36 16.08 -5.60 -2.59
C HIS A 36 15.57 -4.80 -1.39
N ASP A 37 16.19 -3.67 -1.08
CA ASP A 37 15.67 -2.70 -0.11
C ASP A 37 14.90 -1.63 -0.86
N GLU A 38 13.65 -1.38 -0.48
CA GLU A 38 12.80 -0.40 -1.15
C GLU A 38 12.13 0.50 -0.13
N THR A 39 12.12 1.80 -0.42
CA THR A 39 11.44 2.79 0.40
C THR A 39 10.02 3.01 -0.11
N VAL A 40 9.02 2.63 0.69
CA VAL A 40 7.62 2.81 0.33
C VAL A 40 6.91 3.70 1.33
N SER A 41 6.15 4.67 0.82
CA SER A 41 5.39 5.62 1.63
C SER A 41 4.00 5.13 2.00
N ASN A 42 3.55 5.51 3.19
CA ASN A 42 2.11 5.53 3.48
C ASN A 42 1.41 6.46 2.48
N THR A 43 0.13 6.20 2.22
CA THR A 43 -0.64 7.04 1.28
C THR A 43 -1.94 7.50 1.89
N ARG A 44 -2.39 8.67 1.46
CA ARG A 44 -3.70 9.25 1.81
C ARG A 44 -4.36 9.80 0.57
N SER A 45 -5.68 9.77 0.56
CA SER A 45 -6.49 10.43 -0.47
C SER A 45 -7.78 10.93 0.17
N THR A 46 -8.16 12.16 -0.14
CA THR A 46 -9.37 12.81 0.37
C THR A 46 -10.05 13.56 -0.76
N THR A 47 -11.38 13.66 -0.71
CA THR A 47 -12.15 14.44 -1.70
C THR A 47 -12.14 15.94 -1.42
N VAL A 48 -11.66 16.35 -0.25
CA VAL A 48 -11.51 17.74 0.18
C VAL A 48 -10.14 17.94 0.82
N THR A 49 -9.67 19.18 0.88
CA THR A 49 -8.38 19.52 1.50
C THR A 49 -8.46 19.37 3.00
N VAL A 50 -7.64 18.45 3.56
CA VAL A 50 -7.46 18.22 4.99
C VAL A 50 -5.97 18.00 5.24
N SER A 51 -5.46 18.50 6.37
CA SER A 51 -4.06 18.30 6.76
C SER A 51 -3.75 16.82 6.96
N ALA A 52 -2.49 16.46 6.73
CA ALA A 52 -2.03 15.10 7.00
C ALA A 52 -2.16 14.76 8.49
N ASP A 53 -1.84 15.70 9.38
CA ASP A 53 -1.83 15.49 10.84
C ASP A 53 -3.20 15.10 11.40
N VAL A 54 -4.28 15.75 10.92
CA VAL A 54 -5.65 15.41 11.31
C VAL A 54 -5.98 13.97 10.92
N ILE A 55 -5.55 13.55 9.73
CA ILE A 55 -5.76 12.17 9.27
C ILE A 55 -4.89 11.22 10.09
N SER A 56 -3.61 11.54 10.29
CA SER A 56 -2.64 10.74 11.06
C SER A 56 -3.13 10.45 12.48
N ALA A 57 -3.62 11.48 13.17
CA ALA A 57 -4.19 11.37 14.50
C ALA A 57 -5.41 10.44 14.52
N ALA A 58 -6.28 10.54 13.51
CA ALA A 58 -7.47 9.71 13.43
C ALA A 58 -7.17 8.24 13.11
N VAL A 59 -6.19 7.97 12.24
CA VAL A 59 -5.86 6.59 11.80
C VAL A 59 -4.82 5.89 12.67
N GLY A 60 -4.17 6.62 13.58
CA GLY A 60 -3.17 6.09 14.51
C GLY A 60 -1.82 5.77 13.86
N PHE A 61 -1.49 6.41 12.73
CA PHE A 61 -0.18 6.34 12.10
C PHE A 61 0.07 7.58 11.24
N ASP A 62 1.33 7.98 11.12
CA ASP A 62 1.72 9.08 10.24
C ASP A 62 1.52 8.71 8.76
N VAL A 63 0.57 9.36 8.10
CA VAL A 63 0.23 9.11 6.69
C VAL A 63 1.24 9.69 5.70
N THR A 64 2.21 10.49 6.15
CA THR A 64 3.31 11.03 5.34
C THR A 64 4.58 10.19 5.43
N LYS A 65 4.69 9.38 6.48
CA LYS A 65 5.88 8.56 6.75
C LYS A 65 6.12 7.52 5.65
N SER A 66 7.39 7.39 5.29
CA SER A 66 7.92 6.30 4.49
C SER A 66 8.69 5.29 5.34
N VAL A 67 8.79 4.06 4.83
CA VAL A 67 9.54 2.99 5.48
C VAL A 67 10.34 2.25 4.41
N THR A 68 11.65 2.15 4.63
CA THR A 68 12.52 1.26 3.88
C THR A 68 12.39 -0.15 4.44
N ARG A 69 12.10 -1.12 3.57
CA ARG A 69 12.03 -2.54 3.97
C ARG A 69 12.72 -3.40 2.93
N ARG A 70 13.40 -4.44 3.43
CA ARG A 70 13.92 -5.51 2.60
C ARG A 70 12.79 -6.42 2.14
N MET A 71 12.70 -6.65 0.83
CA MET A 71 11.87 -7.69 0.25
C MET A 71 12.74 -8.88 -0.10
N THR A 72 12.25 -10.08 0.21
CA THR A 72 12.89 -11.37 -0.09
C THR A 72 11.83 -12.30 -0.65
N GLY A 73 12.06 -12.86 -1.83
CA GLY A 73 11.16 -13.84 -2.44
C GLY A 73 11.88 -14.69 -3.47
N SER A 74 11.38 -15.91 -3.66
CA SER A 74 11.90 -16.84 -4.66
C SER A 74 10.77 -17.57 -5.38
N TYR A 75 10.99 -17.93 -6.64
CA TYR A 75 10.04 -18.71 -7.42
C TYR A 75 10.76 -19.64 -8.39
N ASN A 76 10.43 -20.94 -8.33
CA ASN A 76 10.97 -21.94 -9.25
C ASN A 76 10.16 -21.92 -10.55
N VAL A 77 10.81 -21.58 -11.64
CA VAL A 77 10.21 -21.57 -12.98
C VAL A 77 10.40 -22.96 -13.59
N PRO A 78 9.31 -23.66 -13.96
CA PRO A 78 9.41 -24.98 -14.59
C PRO A 78 10.14 -24.95 -15.93
N ARG A 79 10.73 -26.08 -16.33
CA ARG A 79 11.38 -26.24 -17.63
C ARG A 79 10.42 -25.84 -18.76
N GLY A 80 10.92 -25.06 -19.71
CA GLY A 80 10.17 -24.66 -20.91
C GLY A 80 9.18 -23.52 -20.69
N LYS A 81 9.01 -23.03 -19.45
CA LYS A 81 8.13 -21.90 -19.13
C LYS A 81 8.90 -20.60 -18.98
N TYR A 82 8.26 -19.48 -19.28
CA TYR A 82 8.76 -18.14 -18.95
C TYR A 82 8.10 -17.64 -17.68
N GLY A 83 8.90 -17.47 -16.63
CA GLY A 83 8.45 -17.10 -15.30
C GLY A 83 8.60 -15.62 -15.01
N THR A 84 7.72 -15.11 -14.15
CA THR A 84 7.84 -13.78 -13.55
C THR A 84 7.58 -13.87 -12.05
N LEU A 85 8.31 -13.08 -11.26
CA LEU A 85 8.05 -12.86 -9.84
C LEU A 85 8.07 -11.36 -9.59
N LYS A 86 6.97 -10.82 -9.06
CA LYS A 86 6.76 -9.40 -8.79
C LYS A 86 6.47 -9.18 -7.31
N ALA A 87 7.09 -8.16 -6.73
CA ALA A 87 6.79 -7.68 -5.39
C ALA A 87 5.93 -6.41 -5.45
N TYR A 88 4.86 -6.39 -4.66
CA TYR A 88 3.95 -5.25 -4.52
C TYR A 88 3.92 -4.82 -3.07
N PRO A 89 3.82 -3.52 -2.76
CA PRO A 89 3.62 -3.10 -1.39
C PRO A 89 2.33 -3.64 -0.81
N LEU A 90 2.37 -4.10 0.44
CA LEU A 90 1.22 -4.57 1.19
C LEU A 90 0.78 -3.47 2.15
N TYR A 91 -0.47 -3.04 2.02
CA TYR A 91 -1.03 -1.97 2.85
C TYR A 91 -2.13 -2.49 3.77
N LYS A 92 -2.19 -1.98 5.00
CA LYS A 92 -3.45 -1.94 5.78
C LYS A 92 -4.28 -0.76 5.30
N ARG A 93 -5.48 -1.02 4.78
CA ARG A 93 -6.34 0.02 4.18
C ARG A 93 -7.42 0.49 5.15
N TYR A 94 -7.56 1.80 5.26
CA TYR A 94 -8.58 2.47 6.06
C TYR A 94 -9.40 3.43 5.19
N THR A 95 -10.68 3.57 5.47
CA THR A 95 -11.54 4.61 4.88
C THR A 95 -12.25 5.37 5.97
N PHE A 96 -12.59 6.61 5.71
CA PHE A 96 -13.28 7.47 6.66
C PHE A 96 -14.13 8.51 5.94
N LYS A 97 -15.02 9.14 6.70
CA LYS A 97 -15.79 10.32 6.28
C LYS A 97 -15.22 11.57 6.96
N LEU A 98 -15.32 12.69 6.27
CA LEU A 98 -14.89 14.01 6.72
C LEU A 98 -16.13 14.86 6.95
N TYR A 99 -16.15 15.59 8.05
CA TYR A 99 -17.22 16.49 8.43
C TYR A 99 -16.63 17.84 8.84
N PHE A 100 -17.30 18.94 8.51
CA PHE A 100 -16.95 20.26 9.04
C PHE A 100 -17.25 20.33 10.54
N LEU A 101 -16.78 21.39 11.20
CA LEU A 101 -16.98 21.59 12.64
C LEU A 101 -18.47 21.70 13.02
N ASP A 102 -19.30 22.26 12.14
CA ASP A 102 -20.76 22.34 12.24
C ASP A 102 -21.48 21.00 11.97
N GLN A 103 -20.72 19.90 11.92
CA GLN A 103 -21.19 18.55 11.64
C GLN A 103 -21.80 18.31 10.25
N LYS A 104 -21.66 19.24 9.30
CA LYS A 104 -22.03 18.99 7.90
C LYS A 104 -21.03 18.05 7.24
N TYR A 105 -21.53 17.15 6.40
CA TYR A 105 -20.68 16.23 5.64
C TYR A 105 -19.83 17.01 4.64
N ALA A 106 -18.51 16.83 4.71
CA ALA A 106 -17.55 17.51 3.85
C ALA A 106 -17.01 16.58 2.75
N GLY A 107 -16.93 15.26 3.00
CA GLY A 107 -16.38 14.34 2.02
C GLY A 107 -15.94 13.01 2.59
N LYS A 108 -15.12 12.29 1.83
CA LYS A 108 -14.57 10.99 2.22
C LYS A 108 -13.09 10.91 1.93
N GLY A 109 -12.44 9.95 2.58
CA GLY A 109 -11.03 9.69 2.35
C GLY A 109 -10.64 8.27 2.64
N SER A 110 -9.38 7.98 2.33
CA SER A 110 -8.71 6.73 2.64
C SER A 110 -7.28 7.00 3.06
N ALA A 111 -6.76 6.11 3.90
CA ALA A 111 -5.36 6.08 4.30
C ALA A 111 -4.86 4.64 4.25
N ASN A 112 -3.64 4.45 3.76
CA ASN A 112 -3.01 3.14 3.62
C ASN A 112 -1.68 3.15 4.36
N LYS A 113 -1.54 2.24 5.33
CA LYS A 113 -0.28 2.02 6.07
C LYS A 113 0.51 0.90 5.41
N VAL A 114 1.72 1.16 4.97
CA VAL A 114 2.65 0.13 4.48
C VAL A 114 2.98 -0.81 5.64
N VAL A 115 2.83 -2.12 5.41
CA VAL A 115 3.13 -3.15 6.41
C VAL A 115 4.02 -4.28 5.90
N GLY A 116 4.36 -4.29 4.61
CA GLY A 116 5.26 -5.28 4.02
C GLY A 116 5.09 -5.36 2.51
N TYR A 117 5.29 -6.55 1.95
CA TYR A 117 5.13 -6.84 0.53
C TYR A 117 4.24 -8.06 0.33
N CYS A 118 3.56 -8.11 -0.80
CA CYS A 118 2.92 -9.31 -1.31
C CYS A 118 3.53 -9.66 -2.68
N TYR A 119 3.68 -10.96 -2.92
CA TYR A 119 4.34 -11.45 -4.12
C TYR A 119 3.32 -12.08 -5.05
N LYS A 120 3.49 -11.86 -6.35
CA LYS A 120 2.75 -12.55 -7.39
C LYS A 120 3.73 -13.17 -8.36
N HIS A 121 3.53 -14.43 -8.66
CA HIS A 121 4.31 -15.13 -9.67
C HIS A 121 3.40 -15.61 -10.81
N SER A 122 4.00 -15.85 -11.97
CA SER A 122 3.34 -16.56 -13.06
C SER A 122 4.37 -17.36 -13.85
N ALA A 123 3.92 -18.42 -14.52
CA ALA A 123 4.68 -19.19 -15.49
C ALA A 123 3.79 -19.42 -16.70
N ARG A 124 4.28 -19.06 -17.88
CA ARG A 124 3.57 -19.21 -19.15
C ARG A 124 4.36 -20.09 -20.10
#